data_AF-A0A0T1SJM8-F1
#
_entry.id   AF-A0A0T1SJM8-F1
#
_cell.length_a   1.000
_cell.length_b   1.000
_cell.length_c   1.000
_cell.angle_alpha   90.00
_cell.angle_beta   90.00
_cell.angle_gamma   90.00
#
_symmetry.space_group_name_H-M   'P 1'
#
loop_
_entity.id
_entity.type
_entity.pdbx_description
1 polymer ?
#
loop_
_entity_poly.entity_id
_entity_poly.type
_entity_poly.pdbx_seq_one_letter_code
_entity_poly.pdbx_strand_id
1 'polypeptide(L)'
;MRARFALSELPVVIVCPERAGPACAAAGRALRAAGRGYLGGRLELRTRGPAPRTARQAAALVAAEERAAALAVASALRGGPGTARLRVRPRG
;
A
#
# COMPACT_ATOMS: atom_id res chain seq x y z
N MET A 1 10.75 1.23 -0.38
CA MET A 1 9.36 1.01 0.09
C MET A 1 8.98 -0.45 -0.11
N ARG A 2 8.47 -1.11 0.92
CA ARG A 2 7.94 -2.48 0.85
C ARG A 2 6.54 -2.48 1.43
N ALA A 3 5.61 -3.11 0.73
CA ALA A 3 4.25 -3.32 1.21
C ALA A 3 3.95 -4.82 1.25
N ARG A 4 3.13 -5.22 2.21
CA ARG A 4 2.50 -6.54 2.27
C ARG A 4 1.02 -6.35 2.53
N PHE A 5 0.18 -7.02 1.76
CA PHE A 5 -1.25 -7.02 1.92
C PHE A 5 -1.71 -8.46 2.11
N ALA A 6 -2.36 -8.73 3.24
CA ALA A 6 -3.03 -9.99 3.50
C ALA A 6 -4.54 -9.77 3.37
N LEU A 7 -5.18 -10.52 2.48
CA LEU A 7 -6.64 -10.49 2.34
C LEU A 7 -7.29 -10.99 3.63
N SER A 8 -8.43 -10.41 3.97
CA SER A 8 -9.29 -10.87 5.04
C SER A 8 -10.71 -10.96 4.52
N GLU A 9 -11.43 -11.98 4.96
CA GLU A 9 -12.88 -12.11 4.70
C GLU A 9 -13.71 -11.18 5.59
N LEU A 10 -13.09 -10.51 6.58
CA LEU A 10 -13.74 -9.43 7.30
C LEU A 10 -14.09 -8.32 6.30
N PRO A 11 -15.40 -8.03 6.11
CA PRO A 11 -15.83 -7.23 4.98
C PRO A 11 -15.39 -5.78 5.13
N VAL A 12 -14.86 -5.20 4.04
CA VAL A 12 -14.60 -3.76 3.86
C VAL A 12 -13.59 -3.13 4.83
N VAL A 13 -13.10 -3.84 5.84
CA VAL A 13 -12.13 -3.32 6.81
C VAL A 13 -10.70 -3.54 6.31
N ILE A 14 -9.99 -2.45 6.05
CA ILE A 14 -8.54 -2.47 5.83
C ILE A 14 -7.84 -1.95 7.08
N VAL A 15 -7.14 -2.85 7.78
CA VAL A 15 -6.29 -2.49 8.90
C VAL A 15 -4.94 -2.01 8.36
N CYS A 16 -4.57 -0.78 8.69
CA CYS A 16 -3.34 -0.14 8.24
C CYS A 16 -2.65 0.60 9.39
N PRO A 17 -1.33 0.84 9.30
CA PRO A 17 -0.64 1.69 10.26
C PRO A 17 -1.26 3.08 10.32
N GLU A 18 -1.25 3.72 11.49
CA GLU A 18 -1.92 5.00 11.74
C GLU A 18 -1.51 6.12 10.75
N ARG A 19 -0.25 6.12 10.31
CA ARG A 19 0.29 7.11 9.36
C ARG A 19 0.13 6.73 7.88
N ALA A 20 -0.54 5.62 7.58
CA ALA A 20 -0.64 5.04 6.24
C ALA A 20 -1.98 5.31 5.53
N GLY A 21 -2.73 6.35 5.94
CA GLY A 21 -4.06 6.68 5.40
C GLY A 21 -4.14 6.69 3.86
N PRO A 22 -3.25 7.40 3.14
CA PRO A 22 -3.24 7.41 1.68
C PRO A 22 -3.03 6.02 1.06
N ALA A 23 -2.10 5.23 1.61
CA ALA A 23 -1.82 3.87 1.16
C ALA A 23 -2.97 2.90 1.44
N CYS A 24 -3.66 3.09 2.57
CA CYS A 24 -4.86 2.36 2.96
C CYS A 24 -6.02 2.64 1.99
N ALA A 25 -6.23 3.91 1.66
CA ALA A 25 -7.19 4.33 0.64
C ALA A 25 -6.83 3.77 -0.74
N ALA A 26 -5.54 3.75 -1.10
CA ALA A 26 -5.07 3.15 -2.34
C ALA A 26 -5.32 1.64 -2.40
N ALA A 27 -5.14 0.90 -1.30
CA ALA A 27 -5.47 -0.51 -1.22
C ALA A 27 -6.99 -0.75 -1.41
N GLY A 28 -7.83 0.06 -0.77
CA GLY A 28 -9.29 0.00 -0.94
C GLY A 28 -9.73 0.32 -2.37
N ARG A 29 -9.14 1.34 -3.01
CA ARG A 29 -9.36 1.64 -4.43
C ARG A 29 -8.96 0.47 -5.32
N ALA A 30 -7.83 -0.18 -5.04
CA ALA A 30 -7.36 -1.34 -5.82
C ALA A 30 -8.32 -2.54 -5.69
N LEU A 31 -8.85 -2.83 -4.50
CA LEU A 31 -9.88 -3.85 -4.30
C LEU A 31 -11.16 -3.55 -5.08
N ARG A 32 -11.65 -2.30 -5.00
CA ARG A 32 -12.85 -1.87 -5.74
C ARG A 32 -12.66 -1.97 -7.25
N ALA A 33 -11.52 -1.50 -7.76
CA ALA A 33 -11.19 -1.58 -9.18
C ALA A 33 -11.13 -3.03 -9.71
N ALA A 34 -10.82 -3.99 -8.84
CA ALA A 34 -10.82 -5.41 -9.18
C ALA A 34 -12.18 -6.11 -8.95
N GLY A 35 -13.26 -5.38 -8.64
CA GLY A 35 -14.57 -5.99 -8.33
C GLY A 35 -14.60 -6.76 -7.00
N ARG A 36 -13.66 -6.47 -6.10
CA ARG A 36 -13.50 -7.11 -4.79
C ARG A 36 -13.60 -6.12 -3.64
N GLY A 37 -14.37 -5.03 -3.84
CA GLY A 37 -14.55 -3.96 -2.86
C GLY A 37 -15.27 -4.38 -1.57
N TYR A 38 -15.86 -5.57 -1.54
CA TYR A 38 -16.46 -6.17 -0.35
C TYR A 38 -15.41 -6.81 0.58
N LEU A 39 -14.20 -7.10 0.08
CA LEU A 39 -13.12 -7.68 0.88
C LEU A 39 -12.42 -6.63 1.74
N GLY A 40 -11.86 -7.09 2.85
CA GLY A 40 -10.95 -6.33 3.70
C GLY A 40 -9.52 -6.85 3.62
N GLY A 41 -8.71 -6.48 4.60
CA GLY A 41 -7.36 -7.01 4.74
C GLY A 41 -6.48 -6.26 5.71
N ARG A 42 -5.25 -6.71 5.86
CA ARG A 42 -4.21 -6.04 6.63
C ARG A 42 -3.12 -5.57 5.69
N LEU A 43 -2.85 -4.27 5.72
CA LEU A 43 -1.73 -3.63 5.03
C LEU A 43 -0.58 -3.41 6.01
N GLU A 44 0.60 -3.91 5.65
CA GLU A 44 1.85 -3.62 6.34
C GLU A 44 2.77 -2.84 5.42
N LEU A 45 3.35 -1.76 5.93
CA LEU A 45 4.26 -0.89 5.20
C LEU A 45 5.62 -0.85 5.90
N ARG A 46 6.70 -0.95 5.12
CA ARG A 46 8.07 -0.80 5.60
C ARG A 46 8.87 0.06 4.64
N THR A 47 9.30 1.22 5.13
CA THR A 47 10.23 2.10 4.43
C THR A 47 11.63 1.87 4.96
N ARG A 48 12.59 1.70 4.05
CA ARG A 48 14.03 1.65 4.37
C ARG A 48 14.67 2.89 3.80
N GLY A 49 15.40 3.61 4.63
CA GLY A 49 16.06 4.86 4.27
C GLY A 49 15.85 5.94 5.33
N PRO A 50 16.57 7.06 5.20
CA PRO A 50 16.41 8.20 6.11
C PRO A 50 14.99 8.76 6.03
N ALA A 51 14.54 9.34 7.14
CA ALA A 51 13.28 10.10 7.16
C ALA A 51 13.34 11.25 6.13
N PRO A 52 12.23 11.56 5.45
CA PRO A 52 12.19 12.66 4.50
C PRO A 52 12.49 13.98 5.22
N ARG A 53 13.38 14.79 4.65
CA ARG A 53 13.79 16.10 5.18
C ARG A 53 13.06 17.27 4.51
N THR A 54 12.40 17.01 3.39
CA THR A 54 11.68 18.02 2.61
C THR A 54 10.27 17.54 2.30
N ALA A 55 9.35 18.49 2.09
CA ALA A 55 7.99 18.19 1.63
C ALA A 55 7.98 17.36 0.34
N ARG A 56 8.93 17.61 -0.57
CA ARG A 56 9.09 16.85 -1.82
C ARG A 56 9.45 15.38 -1.57
N GLN A 57 10.36 15.12 -0.63
CA GLN A 57 10.72 13.75 -0.25
C GLN A 57 9.56 13.05 0.46
N ALA A 58 8.80 13.76 1.29
CA ALA A 58 7.61 13.23 1.94
C ALA A 58 6.53 12.86 0.90
N ALA A 59 6.25 13.73 -0.06
CA ALA A 59 5.30 13.46 -1.14
C ALA A 59 5.74 12.26 -2.02
N ALA A 60 7.03 12.18 -2.35
CA ALA A 60 7.57 11.03 -3.09
C ALA A 60 7.45 9.73 -2.30
N LEU A 61 7.62 9.78 -0.98
CA LEU A 61 7.40 8.62 -0.11
C LEU A 61 5.94 8.21 -0.15
N VAL A 62 4.99 9.11 0.12
CA VAL A 62 3.53 8.84 0.10
C VAL A 62 3.11 8.20 -1.23
N ALA A 63 3.54 8.77 -2.36
CA ALA A 63 3.25 8.21 -3.68
C ALA A 63 3.81 6.78 -3.87
N ALA A 64 4.99 6.51 -3.31
CA ALA A 64 5.56 5.17 -3.31
C ALA A 64 4.80 4.21 -2.38
N GLU A 65 4.25 4.70 -1.27
CA GLU A 65 3.43 3.89 -0.36
C GLU A 65 2.12 3.47 -1.03
N GLU A 66 1.40 4.42 -1.64
CA GLU A 66 0.17 4.15 -2.39
C GLU A 66 0.39 3.14 -3.51
N ARG A 67 1.44 3.35 -4.30
CA ARG A 67 1.76 2.44 -5.41
C ARG A 67 2.17 1.06 -4.91
N ALA A 68 2.93 0.97 -3.82
CA ALA A 68 3.29 -0.31 -3.23
C ALA A 68 2.06 -1.04 -2.68
N ALA A 69 1.13 -0.33 -2.03
CA ALA A 69 -0.10 -0.90 -1.52
C ALA A 69 -0.99 -1.47 -2.64
N ALA A 70 -1.21 -0.70 -3.71
CA ALA A 70 -1.99 -1.16 -4.87
C ALA A 70 -1.37 -2.41 -5.52
N LEU A 71 -0.04 -2.45 -5.68
CA LEU A 71 0.67 -3.62 -6.22
C LEU A 71 0.60 -4.84 -5.30
N ALA A 72 0.66 -4.64 -3.98
CA ALA A 72 0.54 -5.70 -3.00
C ALA A 72 -0.87 -6.32 -3.04
N VAL A 73 -1.93 -5.50 -3.14
CA VAL A 73 -3.32 -5.97 -3.34
C VAL A 73 -3.43 -6.76 -4.64
N ALA A 74 -2.92 -6.22 -5.75
CA ALA A 74 -2.96 -6.90 -7.03
C ALA A 74 -2.21 -8.25 -7.01
N SER A 75 -1.09 -8.34 -6.27
CA SER A 75 -0.38 -9.59 -6.04
C SER A 75 -1.21 -10.59 -5.24
N ALA A 76 -1.87 -10.16 -4.17
CA ALA A 76 -2.70 -11.02 -3.33
C ALA A 76 -3.92 -11.56 -4.08
N LEU A 77 -4.60 -10.70 -4.86
CA LEU A 77 -5.76 -11.09 -5.66
C LEU A 77 -5.43 -12.12 -6.75
N ARG A 78 -4.18 -12.15 -7.23
CA ARG A 78 -3.70 -13.16 -8.18
C ARG A 78 -3.24 -14.47 -7.51
N GLY A 79 -3.49 -14.66 -6.21
CA GLY A 79 -3.00 -15.82 -5.44
C GLY A 79 -1.50 -15.76 -5.12
N GLY A 80 -0.85 -14.61 -5.35
CA GLY A 80 0.56 -14.39 -5.02
C GLY A 80 0.77 -14.05 -3.54
N PRO A 81 2.03 -13.78 -3.13
CA PRO A 81 2.38 -13.56 -1.73
C PRO A 81 1.83 -12.24 -1.14
N GLY A 82 1.13 -11.43 -1.94
CA GLY A 82 0.61 -10.14 -1.50
C GLY A 82 1.70 -9.13 -1.16
N THR A 83 2.89 -9.23 -1.75
CA THR A 83 4.00 -8.32 -1.44
C THR A 83 4.44 -7.50 -2.64
N ALA A 84 4.85 -6.25 -2.37
CA ALA A 84 5.42 -5.36 -3.37
C ALA A 84 6.66 -4.65 -2.82
N ARG A 85 7.64 -4.40 -3.69
CA ARG A 85 8.84 -3.61 -3.38
C ARG A 85 9.05 -2.55 -4.44
N LEU A 86 9.21 -1.31 -4.00
CA LEU A 86 9.49 -0.16 -4.84
C LEU A 86 10.71 0.58 -4.33
N ARG A 87 11.54 1.08 -5.25
CA ARG A 87 12.58 2.04 -4.95
C ARG A 87 11.95 3.43 -4.85
N VAL A 88 12.17 4.12 -3.74
CA VAL A 88 11.77 5.52 -3.59
C VAL A 88 12.91 6.34 -4.15
N ARG A 89 12.71 6.93 -5.32
CA ARG A 89 13.62 7.95 -5.84
C ARG A 89 12.97 9.30 -5.61
N PRO A 90 13.66 10.28 -5.01
CA PRO A 90 13.21 11.65 -5.14
C PRO A 90 13.19 11.95 -6.64
N ARG A 91 12.04 12.38 -7.18
CA ARG A 91 12.03 12.97 -8.52
C ARG A 91 13.00 14.17 -8.45
N GLY A 92 14.00 14.18 -9.33
CA GLY A 92 14.95 15.30 -9.48
C GLY A 92 14.23 16.57 -9.87
#